data_AF-A0A953A851-F1
#
_entry.id   AF-A0A953A851-F1
#
_cell.length_a   1.000
_cell.length_b   1.000
_cell.length_c   1.000
_cell.angle_alpha   90.00
_cell.angle_beta   90.00
_cell.angle_gamma   90.00
#
_symmetry.space_group_name_H-M   'P 1'
#
loop_
_entity.id
_entity.type
_entity.pdbx_description
1 polymer ?
#
loop_
_entity_poly.entity_id
_entity_poly.type
_entity_poly.pdbx_seq_one_letter_code
_entity_poly.pdbx_strand_id
1 'polypeptide(L)'
;MSHPGGETSVEHAHPGAITYVKVAAILAILTITEVSVYYIPALMTIITPVLIVLSIAKFLLVVAFYMHLKFDSRLFTGIFAWGMFVAIAIVLAMIALYAY
;
A
#
# COMPACT_ATOMS: atom_id res chain seq x y z
N MET A 1 -56.16 4.34 13.68
CA MET A 1 -55.00 3.75 14.36
C MET A 1 -53.79 4.14 13.53
N SER A 2 -53.03 5.12 14.02
CA SER A 2 -51.91 5.76 13.32
C SER A 2 -50.73 4.80 13.21
N HIS A 3 -50.21 4.59 11.99
CA HIS A 3 -48.86 4.07 11.77
C HIS A 3 -47.91 5.26 11.56
N PRO A 4 -47.15 5.69 12.58
CA PRO A 4 -45.94 6.46 12.39
C PRO A 4 -44.76 5.52 12.62
N GLY A 5 -44.25 4.93 11.54
CA GLY A 5 -42.96 4.25 11.57
C GLY A 5 -42.11 4.95 10.54
N GLY A 6 -41.42 6.01 10.95
CA GLY A 6 -40.40 6.62 10.12
C GLY A 6 -39.38 5.55 9.78
N GLU A 7 -39.29 5.20 8.50
CA GLU A 7 -38.17 4.45 7.95
C GLU A 7 -36.96 5.39 8.01
N THR A 8 -36.37 5.52 9.19
CA THR A 8 -34.98 5.91 9.31
C THR A 8 -34.19 4.80 8.64
N SER A 9 -33.89 4.97 7.36
CA SER A 9 -32.83 4.28 6.66
C SER A 9 -31.54 4.59 7.39
N VAL A 10 -31.28 3.84 8.47
CA VAL A 10 -29.97 3.71 9.08
C VAL A 10 -29.14 3.01 8.03
N GLU A 11 -28.56 3.82 7.14
CA GLU A 11 -27.60 3.41 6.13
C GLU A 11 -26.54 2.57 6.83
N HIS A 12 -26.55 1.28 6.53
CA HIS A 12 -25.66 0.31 7.14
C HIS A 12 -24.23 0.75 6.89
N ALA A 13 -23.62 1.38 7.91
CA ALA A 13 -22.20 1.67 7.96
C ALA A 13 -21.45 0.34 7.97
N HIS A 14 -21.18 -0.21 6.78
CA HIS A 14 -20.34 -1.38 6.58
C HIS A 14 -18.92 -1.04 7.10
N PRO A 15 -18.46 -1.61 8.23
CA PRO A 15 -17.27 -1.14 8.95
C PRO A 15 -15.92 -1.35 8.23
N GLY A 16 -15.91 -1.82 6.98
CA GLY A 16 -14.69 -2.04 6.20
C GLY A 16 -14.30 -0.84 5.34
N ALA A 17 -15.24 -0.25 4.60
CA ALA A 17 -14.93 0.64 3.46
C ALA A 17 -14.18 1.92 3.86
N ILE A 18 -14.53 2.54 4.99
CA ILE A 18 -13.93 3.81 5.45
C ILE A 18 -12.43 3.64 5.74
N THR A 19 -12.00 2.48 6.23
CA THR A 19 -10.58 2.21 6.51
C THR A 19 -9.77 2.14 5.22
N TYR A 20 -10.29 1.46 4.19
CA TYR A 20 -9.64 1.40 2.88
C TYR A 20 -9.57 2.77 2.21
N VAL A 21 -10.63 3.58 2.30
CA VAL A 21 -10.64 4.95 1.76
C VAL A 21 -9.59 5.84 2.45
N LYS A 22 -9.40 5.71 3.76
CA LYS A 22 -8.34 6.43 4.48
C LYS A 22 -6.94 6.02 4.01
N VAL A 23 -6.70 4.73 3.81
CA VAL A 23 -5.41 4.23 3.29
C VAL A 23 -5.20 4.72 1.84
N ALA A 24 -6.24 4.72 1.02
CA ALA A 24 -6.22 5.28 -0.34
C ALA A 24 -5.75 6.74 -0.34
N ALA A 25 -6.33 7.55 0.55
CA ALA A 25 -5.98 8.96 0.68
C ALA A 25 -4.51 9.15 1.08
N ILE A 26 -4.00 8.33 2.00
CA ILE A 26 -2.58 8.36 2.39
C ILE A 26 -1.68 8.00 1.20
N LEU A 27 -2.01 6.95 0.44
CA LEU A 27 -1.25 6.58 -0.77
C LEU A 27 -1.26 7.68 -1.82
N ALA A 28 -2.41 8.33 -2.02
CA ALA A 28 -2.54 9.44 -2.95
C ALA A 28 -1.64 10.61 -2.54
N ILE A 29 -1.63 10.98 -1.25
CA ILE A 29 -0.75 12.03 -0.71
C ILE A 29 0.73 11.65 -0.87
N LEU A 30 1.09 10.41 -0.56
CA LEU A 30 2.46 9.91 -0.76
C LEU A 30 2.87 9.97 -2.23
N THR A 31 1.94 9.76 -3.15
CA THR A 31 2.19 9.81 -4.61
C THR A 31 2.32 11.23 -5.12
N ILE A 32 1.46 12.14 -4.66
CA ILE A 32 1.60 13.57 -4.96
C ILE A 32 2.94 14.09 -4.42
N THR A 33 3.32 13.71 -3.20
CA THR A 33 4.60 14.09 -2.60
C THR A 33 5.78 13.57 -3.41
N GLU A 34 5.74 12.30 -3.82
CA GLU A 34 6.79 11.70 -4.65
C GLU A 34 7.00 12.46 -5.96
N VAL A 35 5.89 12.73 -6.67
CA VAL A 35 5.92 13.49 -7.92
C VAL A 35 6.41 14.92 -7.67
N SER A 36 5.96 15.56 -6.58
CA SER A 36 6.40 16.91 -6.21
C SER A 36 7.90 16.98 -5.94
N VAL A 37 8.45 16.01 -5.20
CA VAL A 37 9.89 15.90 -4.93
C VAL A 37 10.67 15.69 -6.22
N TYR A 38 10.13 14.91 -7.17
CA TYR A 38 10.75 14.69 -8.48
C TYR A 38 10.89 15.98 -9.30
N TYR A 39 9.93 16.91 -9.20
CA TYR A 39 9.95 18.16 -9.95
C TYR A 39 10.84 19.25 -9.33
N ILE A 40 11.43 19.06 -8.15
CA ILE A 40 12.26 20.07 -7.48
C ILE A 40 13.74 19.83 -7.80
N PRO A 41 14.40 20.70 -8.59
CA PRO A 41 15.80 20.51 -8.99
C PRO A 41 16.77 20.49 -7.80
N ALA A 42 16.44 21.20 -6.72
CA ALA A 42 17.25 21.28 -5.50
C ALA A 42 17.35 19.95 -4.74
N LEU A 43 16.46 18.99 -5.00
CA LEU A 43 16.43 17.69 -4.34
C LEU A 43 17.11 16.59 -5.16
N MET A 44 17.67 16.91 -6.35
CA MET A 44 18.28 15.91 -7.24
C MET A 44 19.39 15.07 -6.58
N THR A 45 20.15 15.62 -5.64
CA THR A 45 21.21 14.87 -4.93
C THR A 45 20.64 13.78 -4.01
N ILE A 46 19.43 13.98 -3.48
CA ILE A 46 18.80 13.11 -2.47
C ILE A 46 17.55 12.41 -3.04
N ILE A 47 17.21 12.65 -4.30
CA ILE A 47 16.00 12.13 -4.95
C ILE A 47 15.98 10.60 -4.95
N THR A 48 17.08 9.94 -5.31
CA THR A 48 17.18 8.48 -5.41
C THR A 48 16.84 7.78 -4.10
N PRO A 49 17.51 8.07 -2.96
CA PRO A 49 17.17 7.41 -1.70
C PRO A 49 15.76 7.76 -1.20
N VAL A 50 15.26 8.98 -1.45
CA VAL A 50 13.89 9.38 -1.05
C VAL A 50 12.84 8.60 -1.82
N LEU A 51 13.00 8.46 -3.14
CA LEU A 51 12.09 7.69 -3.98
C LEU A 51 12.07 6.21 -3.60
N ILE A 52 13.22 5.63 -3.27
CA ILE A 52 13.29 4.23 -2.78
C ILE A 52 12.48 4.07 -1.49
N VAL A 53 12.67 4.97 -0.50
CA VAL A 53 11.94 4.90 0.77
C VAL A 53 10.44 5.10 0.56
N LEU A 54 10.03 6.07 -0.25
CA LEU A 54 8.62 6.31 -0.57
C LEU A 54 7.98 5.11 -1.30
N SER A 55 8.70 4.49 -2.23
CA SER A 55 8.25 3.31 -2.96
C SER A 55 8.06 2.10 -2.04
N ILE A 56 9.02 1.83 -1.14
CA ILE A 56 8.90 0.77 -0.12
C ILE A 56 7.70 1.03 0.79
N ALA A 57 7.55 2.27 1.28
CA ALA A 57 6.44 2.62 2.17
C ALA A 57 5.08 2.38 1.52
N LYS A 58 4.91 2.80 0.26
CA LYS A 58 3.67 2.56 -0.51
C LYS A 58 3.42 1.08 -0.70
N PHE A 59 4.44 0.34 -1.10
CA PHE A 59 4.34 -1.10 -1.30
C PHE A 59 3.88 -1.81 -0.03
N LEU A 60 4.48 -1.51 1.13
CA LEU A 60 4.07 -2.08 2.42
C LEU A 60 2.64 -1.70 2.79
N LEU A 61 2.22 -0.45 2.54
CA LEU A 61 0.86 0.00 2.83
C LEU A 61 -0.17 -0.71 1.94
N VAL A 62 0.14 -0.90 0.66
CA VAL A 62 -0.69 -1.65 -0.29
C VAL A 62 -0.80 -3.11 0.13
N VAL A 63 0.32 -3.77 0.43
CA VAL A 63 0.32 -5.18 0.84
C VAL A 63 -0.42 -5.38 2.16
N ALA A 64 -0.18 -4.53 3.15
CA ALA A 64 -0.80 -4.67 4.47
C ALA A 64 -2.33 -4.45 4.43
N PHE A 65 -2.79 -3.44 3.71
CA PHE A 65 -4.21 -3.05 3.73
C PHE A 65 -4.98 -3.55 2.50
N TYR A 66 -4.49 -3.35 1.28
CA TYR A 66 -5.21 -3.70 0.04
C TYR A 66 -5.07 -5.16 -0.38
N MET A 67 -3.99 -5.85 -0.01
CA MET A 67 -3.92 -7.31 -0.18
C MET A 67 -4.51 -8.10 1.00
N HIS A 68 -5.23 -7.41 1.89
CA HIS A 68 -5.95 -7.99 3.02
C HIS A 68 -5.08 -8.68 4.08
N LEU A 69 -3.76 -8.77 3.92
CA LEU A 69 -2.84 -9.43 4.86
C LEU A 69 -3.01 -9.04 6.33
N LYS A 70 -3.37 -7.77 6.62
CA LYS A 70 -3.60 -7.31 8.00
C LYS A 70 -4.93 -7.81 8.58
N PHE A 71 -5.91 -8.11 7.74
CA PHE A 71 -7.25 -8.54 8.11
C PHE A 71 -7.51 -10.03 7.84
N ASP A 72 -6.61 -10.69 7.10
CA ASP A 72 -6.69 -12.09 6.71
C ASP A 72 -5.72 -12.97 7.53
N SER A 73 -5.84 -14.28 7.37
CA SER A 73 -5.02 -15.28 8.06
C SER A 73 -3.54 -15.17 7.68
N ARG A 74 -2.66 -15.50 8.64
CA ARG A 74 -1.19 -15.49 8.48
C ARG A 74 -0.68 -16.34 7.30
N LEU A 75 -1.51 -17.24 6.75
CA LEU A 75 -1.21 -18.05 5.57
C LEU A 75 -1.02 -17.18 4.32
N PHE A 76 -1.89 -16.20 4.07
CA PHE A 76 -1.73 -15.31 2.90
C PHE A 76 -0.49 -14.44 3.01
N THR A 77 -0.19 -13.97 4.23
CA THR A 77 1.08 -13.27 4.53
C THR A 77 2.29 -14.15 4.23
N GLY A 78 2.26 -15.42 4.65
CA GLY A 78 3.33 -16.37 4.44
C GLY A 78 3.59 -16.67 2.96
N ILE A 79 2.54 -16.92 2.18
CA ILE A 79 2.67 -17.20 0.73
C ILE A 79 3.20 -15.98 -0.02
N PHE A 80 2.70 -14.78 0.30
CA PHE A 80 3.19 -13.53 -0.31
C PHE A 80 4.66 -13.25 0.04
N ALA A 81 5.02 -13.39 1.32
CA ALA A 81 6.40 -13.20 1.77
C ALA A 81 7.36 -14.23 1.14
N TRP A 82 6.91 -15.47 0.97
CA TRP A 82 7.67 -16.50 0.25
C TRP A 82 7.90 -16.11 -1.21
N GLY A 83 6.87 -15.67 -1.92
CA GLY A 83 6.99 -15.16 -3.29
C GLY A 83 7.96 -13.97 -3.39
N MET A 84 7.89 -13.03 -2.44
CA MET A 84 8.80 -11.89 -2.36
C MET A 84 10.25 -12.33 -2.11
N PHE A 85 10.46 -13.28 -1.20
CA PHE A 85 11.77 -13.84 -0.91
C PHE A 85 12.38 -14.49 -2.16
N VAL A 86 11.60 -15.32 -2.87
CA VAL A 86 12.04 -15.95 -4.11
C VAL A 86 12.36 -14.90 -5.19
N ALA A 87 11.52 -13.87 -5.34
CA ALA A 87 11.77 -12.80 -6.30
C ALA A 87 13.09 -12.05 -6.01
N ILE A 88 13.34 -11.70 -4.74
CA ILE A 88 14.59 -11.06 -4.31
C ILE A 88 15.78 -12.00 -4.55
N ALA A 89 15.65 -13.28 -4.20
CA ALA A 89 16.69 -14.28 -4.40
C ALA A 89 17.07 -14.43 -5.88
N ILE A 90 16.09 -14.45 -6.79
CA ILE A 90 16.33 -14.51 -8.24
C ILE A 90 17.06 -13.25 -8.71
N VAL A 91 16.62 -12.06 -8.30
CA VAL A 91 17.29 -10.80 -8.67
C VAL A 91 18.74 -10.78 -8.17
N LEU A 92 18.97 -11.18 -6.92
CA LEU A 92 20.33 -11.27 -6.36
C LEU A 92 21.18 -12.32 -7.09
N ALA A 93 20.61 -13.47 -7.45
CA ALA A 93 21.30 -14.49 -8.22
C ALA A 93 21.66 -13.99 -9.63
N MET A 94 20.78 -13.25 -10.29
CA MET A 94 21.06 -12.63 -11.58
C MET A 94 22.18 -11.58 -11.46
N ILE A 95 22.11 -10.70 -10.45
CA ILE A 95 23.17 -9.72 -10.20
C ILE A 95 24.50 -10.43 -9.95
N ALA A 96 24.53 -11.47 -9.12
CA ALA A 96 25.74 -12.25 -8.85
C ALA A 96 26.29 -12.95 -10.11
N LEU A 97 25.41 -13.46 -10.97
CA LEU A 97 25.79 -14.13 -12.22
C LEU A 97 26.40 -13.17 -13.24
N TYR A 98 25.87 -11.95 -13.38
CA TYR A 98 26.40 -10.94 -14.31
C TYR A 98 27.54 -10.10 -13.71
N ALA A 99 27.68 -10.08 -12.38
CA ALA A 99 28.77 -9.40 -11.69
C ALA A 99 30.06 -10.23 -11.66
N TYR A 100 29.97 -11.53 -11.96
CA TYR A 100 31.09 -12.45 -12.17
C TYR A 100 31.45 -12.52 -13.66
#